data_AF-J7TW32-F1
#
_entry.id   AF-J7TW32-F1
#
_cell.length_a   1.000
_cell.length_b   1.000
_cell.length_c   1.000
_cell.angle_alpha   90.00
_cell.angle_beta   90.00
_cell.angle_gamma   90.00
#
_symmetry.space_group_name_H-M   'P 1'
#
loop_
_entity.id
_entity.type
_entity.pdbx_description
1 polymer ?
#
loop_
_entity_poly.entity_id
_entity_poly.type
_entity_poly.pdbx_seq_one_letter_code
_entity_poly.pdbx_strand_id
1 'polypeptide(L)' 'MEPTDFEKWCAGELGYTPEWIMMQRKINFFGGHEYKHGEIAKRYRAYMAGVLSRLPYQTPPPEE' A
#
# COMPACT_ATOMS: atom_id res chain seq x y z
N MET A 1 12.07 -5.62 9.95
CA MET A 1 10.65 -5.43 9.58
C MET A 1 10.51 -6.03 8.19
N GLU A 2 9.53 -6.87 7.95
CA GLU A 2 9.35 -7.46 6.62
C GLU A 2 8.64 -6.47 5.70
N PRO A 3 9.02 -6.38 4.41
CA PRO A 3 8.34 -5.52 3.45
C PRO A 3 6.93 -6.03 3.21
N THR A 4 5.95 -5.14 3.36
CA THR A 4 4.53 -5.40 3.08
C THR A 4 4.31 -5.66 1.59
N ASP A 5 3.18 -6.30 1.24
CA ASP A 5 2.82 -6.55 -0.17
C ASP A 5 2.77 -5.26 -1.00
N PHE A 6 2.31 -4.15 -0.39
CA PHE A 6 2.37 -2.83 -1.01
C PHE A 6 3.81 -2.41 -1.32
N GLU A 7 4.75 -2.61 -0.38
CA GLU A 7 6.14 -2.19 -0.55
C GLU A 7 6.85 -3.02 -1.61
N LYS A 8 6.55 -4.32 -1.70
CA LYS A 8 7.06 -5.21 -2.76
C LYS A 8 6.51 -4.81 -4.14
N TRP A 9 5.21 -4.55 -4.24
CA TRP A 9 4.57 -4.10 -5.48
C TRP A 9 5.11 -2.73 -5.91
N CYS A 10 5.15 -1.75 -4.99
CA CYS A 10 5.62 -0.40 -5.29
C CYS A 10 7.11 -0.37 -5.65
N ALA A 11 7.91 -1.26 -5.06
CA ALA A 11 9.31 -1.46 -5.44
C ALA A 11 9.44 -1.92 -6.90
N GLY A 12 8.63 -2.90 -7.32
CA GLY A 12 8.58 -3.35 -8.72
C GLY A 12 8.14 -2.26 -9.70
N GLU A 13 7.12 -1.48 -9.34
CA GLU A 13 6.58 -0.40 -10.20
C GLU A 13 7.55 0.77 -10.37
N LEU A 14 8.31 1.11 -9.33
CA LEU A 14 9.25 2.24 -9.35
C LEU A 14 10.69 1.83 -9.69
N GLY A 15 10.97 0.53 -9.78
CA GLY A 15 12.34 0.01 -9.96
C GLY A 15 13.25 0.22 -8.75
N TYR A 16 12.68 0.38 -7.55
CA TYR A 16 13.43 0.50 -6.30
C TYR A 16 13.53 -0.85 -5.57
N THR A 17 14.42 -0.94 -4.58
CA THR A 17 14.41 -2.07 -3.66
C THR A 17 13.29 -1.90 -2.62
N PRO A 18 12.66 -3.00 -2.16
CA PRO A 18 11.61 -2.94 -1.14
C PRO A 18 12.12 -2.30 0.16
N GLU A 19 13.38 -2.52 0.52
CA GLU A 19 14.04 -1.91 1.68
C GLU A 19 14.07 -0.38 1.58
N TRP A 20 14.29 0.16 0.38
CA TRP A 20 14.30 1.60 0.16
C TRP A 20 12.90 2.19 0.33
N ILE A 21 11.87 1.52 -0.18
CA ILE A 21 10.46 1.91 0.04
C ILE A 21 10.12 1.89 1.53
N MET A 22 10.56 0.86 2.28
CA MET A 22 10.38 0.77 3.73
C MET A 22 11.04 1.93 4.47
N MET A 23 12.24 2.35 4.05
CA MET A 23 12.95 3.49 4.64
C MET A 23 12.16 4.81 4.49
N GLN A 24 11.32 4.91 3.45
CA GLN A 24 10.45 6.08 3.25
C GLN A 24 9.20 6.07 4.13
N ARG A 25 8.90 4.97 4.82
CA ARG A 25 7.74 4.85 5.72
C ARG A 25 7.92 5.77 6.92
N LYS A 26 6.88 6.56 7.20
CA LYS A 26 6.75 7.48 8.32
C LYS A 26 5.43 7.22 9.02
N ILE A 27 5.40 7.43 10.33
CA ILE A 27 4.17 7.43 11.10
C ILE A 27 3.72 8.89 11.21
N ASN A 28 2.50 9.17 10.76
CA ASN A 28 1.90 10.49 10.92
C ASN A 28 1.40 10.70 12.35
N PHE A 29 1.12 11.96 12.69
CA PHE A 29 0.68 12.34 14.04
C PHE A 29 -0.59 11.60 14.52
N PHE A 30 -1.43 11.17 13.58
CA PHE A 30 -2.62 10.36 13.82
C PHE A 30 -2.36 8.84 13.90
N GLY A 31 -1.09 8.41 13.93
CA GLY A 31 -0.70 7.00 13.95
C GLY A 31 -0.81 6.28 12.60
N GLY A 32 -1.22 6.97 11.54
CA GLY A 32 -1.32 6.42 10.19
C GLY A 32 0.04 6.23 9.51
N HIS A 33 0.16 5.23 8.66
CA HIS A 33 1.34 5.07 7.79
C HIS A 33 1.29 6.07 6.64
N GLU A 34 2.36 6.84 6.48
CA GLU A 34 2.57 7.74 5.35
C GLU A 34 3.98 7.51 4.78
N TYR A 35 4.19 7.85 3.51
CA TYR A 35 5.49 7.75 2.88
C TYR A 35 6.04 9.15 2.61
N LYS A 36 7.33 9.38 2.90
CA LYS A 36 8.00 10.67 2.66
C LYS A 36 8.06 11.01 1.17
N HIS A 37 8.25 10.00 0.33
CA HIS A 37 8.31 10.19 -1.11
C HIS A 37 6.89 10.36 -1.68
N GLY A 38 6.62 11.52 -2.28
CA GLY A 38 5.30 11.87 -2.78
C GLY A 38 4.70 10.87 -3.79
N GLU A 39 5.52 10.22 -4.61
CA GLU A 39 5.06 9.19 -5.56
C GLU A 39 4.61 7.91 -4.87
N ILE A 40 5.35 7.46 -3.85
CA ILE A 40 4.98 6.31 -3.02
C ILE A 40 3.73 6.65 -2.22
N ALA A 41 3.64 7.86 -1.66
CA ALA A 41 2.49 8.30 -0.87
C ALA A 41 1.19 8.30 -1.70
N LYS A 42 1.22 8.78 -2.96
CA LYS A 42 0.07 8.74 -3.88
C LYS A 42 -0.37 7.30 -4.15
N ARG A 43 0.58 6.42 -4.49
CA ARG A 43 0.32 4.99 -4.74
C ARG A 43 -0.21 4.28 -3.49
N TYR A 44 0.34 4.58 -2.32
CA TYR A 44 -0.12 4.02 -1.05
C TYR A 44 -1.56 4.44 -0.72
N ARG A 45 -1.90 5.71 -0.92
CA ARG A 45 -3.28 6.20 -0.73
C ARG A 45 -4.25 5.54 -1.72
N ALA A 46 -3.86 5.38 -2.98
CA ALA A 46 -4.67 4.67 -3.97
C ALA A 46 -4.81 3.18 -3.63
N TYR A 47 -3.74 2.53 -3.20
CA TYR A 47 -3.74 1.14 -2.74
C TYR A 47 -4.66 0.96 -1.53
N MET A 48 -4.50 1.81 -0.51
CA MET A 48 -5.36 1.80 0.69
C MET A 48 -6.81 2.12 0.34
N ALA A 49 -7.07 3.06 -0.56
CA ALA A 49 -8.43 3.31 -1.07
C ALA A 49 -8.98 2.09 -1.81
N GLY A 50 -8.17 1.36 -2.59
CA GLY A 50 -8.54 0.10 -3.22
C GLY A 50 -8.79 -1.04 -2.24
N VAL A 51 -7.99 -1.15 -1.17
CA VAL A 51 -8.17 -2.14 -0.10
C VAL A 51 -9.38 -1.81 0.77
N LEU A 52 -9.61 -0.53 1.08
CA LEU A 52 -10.76 -0.06 1.86
C LEU A 52 -12.05 -0.05 1.03
N SER A 53 -11.96 0.16 -0.28
CA SER A 53 -13.10 0.06 -1.22
C SER A 53 -13.39 -1.37 -1.64
N ARG A 54 -12.48 -2.33 -1.40
CA ARG A 54 -12.85 -3.73 -1.17
C ARG A 54 -13.66 -3.80 0.14
N LEU A 55 -14.86 -3.26 0.06
CA LEU A 55 -15.96 -3.51 0.97
C LEU A 55 -16.10 -5.03 1.15
N PRO A 56 -16.60 -5.51 2.31
CA PRO A 56 -16.84 -6.93 2.57
C PRO A 56 -17.88 -7.60 1.64
N TYR A 57 -18.39 -6.88 0.63
CA TYR A 57 -19.24 -7.43 -0.43
C TYR A 57 -18.40 -7.76 -1.66
N GLN A 58 -17.48 -8.71 -1.49
CA GLN A 58 -17.23 -9.66 -2.55
C GLN A 58 -18.24 -10.78 -2.31
N THR A 59 -19.46 -10.58 -2.84
CA THR A 59 -20.44 -11.66 -3.02
C THR A 59 -19.69 -12.88 -3.54
N PRO A 60 -19.81 -14.07 -2.91
CA PRO A 60 -19.40 -15.29 -3.61
C PRO A 60 -20.11 -15.29 -4.97
N PRO A 61 -19.47 -15.78 -6.04
CA PRO A 61 -20.20 -15.99 -7.29
C PRO A 61 -21.45 -16.84 -6.98
N PRO A 62 -22.62 -16.57 -7.59
CA PRO A 62 -23.75 -17.47 -7.44
C PRO A 62 -23.28 -18.86 -7.87
N GLU A 63 -23.30 -19.81 -6.93
CA GLU A 63 -23.07 -21.22 -7.24
C GLU A 63 -24.24 -21.68 -8.11
N GLU A 64 -23.96 -22.09 -9.36
CA GLU A 64 -24.90 -22.78 -10.24
C GLU A 64 -25.15 -24.21 -9.76
#